data_AF-A0A2N3AQB4-F1
#
_entry.id   AF-A0A2N3AQB4-F1
#
_cell.length_a   1.000
_cell.length_b   1.000
_cell.length_c   1.000
_cell.angle_alpha   90.00
_cell.angle_beta   90.00
_cell.angle_gamma   90.00
#
_symmetry.space_group_name_H-M   'P 1'
#
loop_
_entity.id
_entity.type
_entity.pdbx_description
1 polymer ?
#
loop_
_entity_poly.entity_id
_entity_poly.type
_entity_poly.pdbx_seq_one_letter_code
_entity_poly.pdbx_strand_id
1 'polypeptide(L)'
;MTASAPTIPAESTAVSGASAPAGWADIRNDGDLQFAPVTIPEIPPRQPGWFERVLDDLFGWLADLFAPLGQLLGASWWWLQWALLAAAIGFALVMLVRMFGPGAGFRRPRKTAQDAEEWQPDRAATLALLEDADRLAAEGRFDEATHLLLLRSVGHIADARPDWVDPSSTARELAALP
;
A
#
# COMPACT_ATOMS: atom_id res chain seq x y z
N MET A 1 -10.87 -53.24 -9.45
CA MET A 1 -10.46 -54.16 -8.36
C MET A 1 -9.29 -53.52 -7.64
N THR A 2 -9.56 -53.03 -6.44
CA THR A 2 -8.64 -52.41 -5.49
C THR A 2 -7.74 -53.46 -4.85
N ALA A 3 -6.43 -53.21 -4.76
CA ALA A 3 -5.54 -53.91 -3.84
C ALA A 3 -4.53 -52.90 -3.28
N SER A 4 -4.42 -52.92 -1.95
CA SER A 4 -3.96 -51.87 -1.04
C SER A 4 -2.45 -51.60 -1.06
N ALA A 5 -2.08 -50.37 -0.73
CA ALA A 5 -0.70 -50.01 -0.38
C ALA A 5 -0.26 -50.71 0.92
N PRO A 6 0.97 -51.25 1.01
CA PRO A 6 1.49 -51.77 2.26
C PRO A 6 1.82 -50.61 3.20
N THR A 7 1.11 -50.56 4.33
CA THR A 7 1.43 -49.74 5.49
C THR A 7 2.82 -50.12 6.01
N ILE A 8 3.78 -49.21 5.96
CA ILE A 8 5.08 -49.40 6.60
C ILE A 8 4.90 -49.09 8.10
N PRO A 9 5.17 -50.04 9.01
CA PRO A 9 5.15 -49.74 10.44
C PRO A 9 6.29 -48.78 10.75
N ALA A 10 5.99 -47.74 11.52
CA ALA A 10 6.99 -46.85 12.09
C ALA A 10 7.82 -47.63 13.13
N GLU A 11 8.83 -48.37 12.66
CA GLU A 11 9.77 -49.04 13.53
C GLU A 11 10.89 -48.07 13.89
N SER A 12 10.77 -47.51 15.10
CA SER A 12 11.83 -46.83 15.82
C SER A 12 13.04 -47.77 15.95
N THR A 13 13.95 -47.72 14.98
CA THR A 13 15.22 -48.45 15.06
C THR A 13 16.23 -47.58 15.77
N ALA A 14 16.37 -47.85 17.07
CA ALA A 14 17.57 -47.54 17.83
C ALA A 14 18.79 -48.04 17.02
N VAL A 15 19.68 -47.11 16.65
CA VAL A 15 20.87 -47.39 15.85
C VAL A 15 21.87 -48.18 16.69
N SER A 16 21.77 -49.50 16.58
CA SER A 16 22.79 -50.45 16.99
C SER A 16 23.24 -51.21 15.75
N GLY A 17 24.36 -50.79 15.16
CA GLY A 17 25.21 -51.60 14.28
C GLY A 17 24.52 -52.38 13.14
N ALA A 18 23.59 -51.79 12.39
CA ALA A 18 23.06 -52.43 11.18
C ALA A 18 24.13 -52.44 10.07
N SER A 19 24.49 -53.64 9.59
CA SER A 19 25.34 -53.82 8.40
C SER A 19 24.73 -53.09 7.20
N ALA A 20 25.59 -52.47 6.40
CA ALA A 20 25.16 -51.73 5.22
C ALA A 20 24.39 -52.64 4.23
N PRO A 21 23.31 -52.15 3.60
CA PRO A 21 22.54 -52.93 2.63
C PRO A 21 23.38 -53.31 1.41
N ALA A 22 23.01 -54.40 0.73
CA ALA A 22 23.66 -54.85 -0.51
C ALA A 22 23.65 -53.70 -1.55
N GLY A 23 24.82 -53.36 -2.10
CA GLY A 23 25.01 -52.24 -3.03
C GLY A 23 25.52 -50.93 -2.39
N TRP A 24 25.59 -50.84 -1.06
CA TRP A 24 26.17 -49.66 -0.39
C TRP A 24 27.65 -49.44 -0.73
N ALA A 25 28.40 -50.54 -0.92
CA ALA A 25 29.79 -50.48 -1.34
C ALA A 25 29.94 -49.90 -2.76
N ASP A 26 29.03 -50.23 -3.68
CA ASP A 26 29.06 -49.73 -5.05
C ASP A 26 28.77 -48.23 -5.10
N ILE A 27 27.77 -47.76 -4.35
CA ILE A 27 27.42 -46.33 -4.23
C ILE A 27 28.54 -45.54 -3.54
N ARG A 28 29.15 -46.10 -2.49
CA ARG A 28 30.23 -45.42 -1.76
C ARG A 28 31.54 -45.33 -2.56
N ASN A 29 31.78 -46.28 -3.46
CA ASN A 29 32.94 -46.30 -4.34
C ASN A 29 32.70 -45.59 -5.67
N ASP A 30 31.49 -45.09 -5.92
CA ASP A 30 31.17 -44.30 -7.11
C ASP A 30 31.94 -42.97 -7.08
N GLY A 31 32.79 -42.77 -8.09
CA GLY A 31 33.64 -41.58 -8.21
C GLY A 31 32.88 -40.31 -8.58
N ASP A 32 31.65 -40.44 -9.09
CA ASP A 32 30.79 -39.31 -9.41
C ASP A 32 30.09 -38.73 -8.16
N LEU A 33 30.15 -39.43 -7.02
CA LEU A 33 29.54 -39.03 -5.76
C LEU A 33 30.58 -38.53 -4.75
N GLN A 34 30.58 -37.23 -4.48
CA GLN A 34 31.47 -36.63 -3.50
C GLN A 34 30.90 -36.74 -2.08
N PHE A 35 31.38 -37.74 -1.32
CA PHE A 35 31.04 -37.91 0.12
C PHE A 35 31.99 -37.17 1.06
N ALA A 36 33.12 -36.68 0.55
CA ALA A 36 34.02 -35.83 1.31
C ALA A 36 33.34 -34.46 1.53
N PRO A 37 33.34 -33.92 2.77
CA PRO A 37 32.85 -32.57 3.02
C PRO A 37 33.49 -31.58 2.05
N VAL A 38 32.67 -30.95 1.20
CA VAL A 38 33.16 -29.91 0.29
C VAL A 38 33.65 -28.76 1.15
N THR A 39 34.96 -28.51 1.12
CA THR A 39 35.53 -27.33 1.76
C THR A 39 35.11 -26.12 0.94
N ILE A 40 34.07 -25.41 1.39
CA ILE A 40 33.62 -24.18 0.77
C ILE A 40 34.74 -23.15 1.02
N PRO A 41 35.40 -22.62 -0.02
CA PRO A 41 36.39 -21.57 0.18
C PRO A 41 35.69 -20.35 0.80
N GLU A 42 36.32 -19.72 1.78
CA GLU A 42 35.83 -18.45 2.33
C GLU A 42 35.77 -17.43 1.20
N ILE A 43 34.55 -17.12 0.76
CA ILE A 43 34.32 -16.05 -0.21
C ILE A 43 34.63 -14.75 0.53
N PRO A 44 35.68 -14.00 0.14
CA PRO A 44 35.96 -12.74 0.79
C PRO A 44 34.74 -11.83 0.61
N PRO A 45 34.37 -11.05 1.65
CA PRO A 45 33.25 -10.13 1.53
C PRO A 45 33.48 -9.23 0.32
N ARG A 46 32.42 -9.06 -0.48
CA ARG A 46 32.46 -8.22 -1.69
C ARG A 46 32.93 -6.83 -1.30
N GLN A 47 34.04 -6.38 -1.88
CA GLN A 47 34.52 -5.03 -1.61
C GLN A 47 33.50 -4.01 -2.12
N PRO A 48 33.21 -2.97 -1.31
CA PRO A 48 32.22 -2.00 -1.69
C PRO A 48 32.63 -1.29 -2.99
N GLY A 49 31.65 -1.15 -3.90
CA GLY A 49 31.82 -0.38 -5.11
C GLY A 49 32.18 1.08 -4.82
N TRP A 50 32.54 1.84 -5.85
CA TRP A 50 32.80 3.28 -5.67
C TRP A 50 31.57 4.03 -5.14
N PHE A 51 30.38 3.62 -5.55
CA PHE A 51 29.11 4.21 -5.11
C PHE A 51 28.79 3.86 -3.65
N GLU A 52 28.99 2.60 -3.25
CA GLU A 52 28.78 2.15 -1.87
C GLU A 52 29.74 2.88 -0.92
N ARG A 53 30.98 3.12 -1.34
CA ARG A 53 31.93 3.95 -0.57
C ARG A 53 31.47 5.39 -0.39
N VAL A 54 30.96 6.02 -1.46
CA VAL A 54 30.43 7.39 -1.38
C VAL A 54 29.20 7.46 -0.46
N LEU A 55 28.34 6.45 -0.50
CA LEU A 55 27.20 6.36 0.41
C LEU A 55 27.66 6.17 1.86
N ASP A 56 28.61 5.27 2.12
CA ASP A 56 29.16 5.05 3.45
C ASP A 56 29.80 6.32 4.03
N ASP A 57 30.54 7.06 3.21
CA ASP A 57 31.14 8.34 3.63
C ASP A 57 30.07 9.40 3.95
N LEU A 58 29.02 9.48 3.12
CA LEU A 58 27.88 10.38 3.36
C LEU A 58 27.18 10.00 4.68
N PHE A 59 26.79 8.73 4.82
CA PHE A 59 26.08 8.26 6.01
C PHE A 59 26.93 8.37 7.26
N GLY A 60 28.25 8.15 7.18
CA GLY A 60 29.19 8.39 8.27
C GLY A 60 29.20 9.87 8.68
N TRP A 61 29.34 10.78 7.73
CA TRP A 61 29.27 12.22 8.00
C TRP A 61 27.92 12.64 8.61
N LEU A 62 26.81 12.09 8.09
CA LEU A 62 25.47 12.35 8.60
C LEU A 62 25.31 11.80 10.02
N ALA A 63 25.83 10.61 10.27
CA ALA A 63 25.80 9.98 11.59
C ALA A 63 26.60 10.82 12.59
N ASP A 64 27.77 11.34 12.23
CA ASP A 64 28.56 12.22 13.10
C ASP A 64 27.84 13.55 13.39
N LEU A 65 27.16 14.12 12.38
CA LEU A 65 26.36 15.33 12.55
C LEU A 65 25.18 15.11 13.51
N PHE A 66 24.50 13.97 13.41
CA PHE A 66 23.35 13.63 14.26
C PHE A 66 23.73 12.89 15.54
N ALA A 67 24.97 12.42 15.70
CA ALA A 67 25.47 11.71 16.88
C ALA A 67 25.19 12.45 18.20
N PRO A 68 25.47 13.77 18.35
CA PRO A 68 25.16 14.46 19.60
C PRO A 68 23.66 14.49 19.88
N LEU A 69 22.83 14.66 18.85
CA LEU A 69 21.37 14.64 18.99
C LEU A 69 20.88 13.24 19.35
N GLY A 70 21.42 12.21 18.71
CA GLY A 70 21.11 10.81 18.98
C GLY A 70 21.53 10.35 20.37
N GLN A 71 22.68 10.82 20.88
CA GLN A 71 23.13 10.56 22.25
C GLN A 71 22.23 11.24 23.28
N LEU A 72 21.81 12.48 23.02
CA LEU A 72 20.85 13.20 23.87
C LEU A 72 19.47 12.52 23.86
N LEU A 73 18.97 12.11 22.68
CA LEU A 73 17.71 11.37 22.55
C LEU A 73 17.80 9.97 23.16
N GLY A 74 18.93 9.29 22.99
CA GLY A 74 19.19 7.96 23.56
C GLY A 74 19.26 7.99 25.09
N ALA A 75 19.97 8.96 25.66
CA ALA A 75 20.03 9.16 27.10
C ALA A 75 18.66 9.52 27.71
N SER A 76 17.85 10.28 26.97
CA SER A 76 16.49 10.64 27.38
C SER A 76 15.40 9.68 26.89
N TRP A 77 15.76 8.59 26.22
CA TRP A 77 14.81 7.67 25.55
C TRP A 77 13.76 7.11 26.52
N TRP A 78 14.19 6.73 27.72
CA TRP A 78 13.30 6.22 28.75
C TRP A 78 12.21 7.21 29.14
N TRP A 79 12.50 8.50 29.17
CA TRP A 79 11.51 9.55 29.47
C TRP A 79 10.75 9.99 28.22
N LEU A 80 11.42 10.03 27.07
CA LEU A 80 10.86 10.46 25.80
C LEU A 80 9.75 9.52 25.33
N GLN A 81 9.90 8.20 25.52
CA GLN A 81 8.83 7.24 25.22
C GLN A 81 7.55 7.52 26.03
N TRP A 82 7.68 7.87 27.31
CA TRP A 82 6.54 8.16 28.17
C TRP A 82 5.94 9.51 27.85
N ALA A 83 6.76 10.52 27.54
CA ALA A 83 6.31 11.83 27.08
C ALA A 83 5.55 11.73 25.76
N LEU A 84 6.06 10.96 24.79
CA LEU A 84 5.39 10.70 23.50
C LEU A 84 4.10 9.92 23.69
N LEU A 85 4.10 8.90 24.55
CA LEU A 85 2.89 8.13 24.86
C LEU A 85 1.83 9.00 25.54
N ALA A 86 2.23 9.82 26.52
CA ALA A 86 1.34 10.77 27.19
C ALA A 86 0.80 11.81 26.20
N ALA A 87 1.64 12.33 25.29
CA ALA A 87 1.20 13.24 24.23
C ALA A 87 0.22 12.57 23.27
N ALA A 88 0.48 11.32 22.86
CA ALA A 88 -0.42 10.55 21.99
C ALA A 88 -1.76 10.28 22.67
N ILE A 89 -1.76 9.87 23.94
CA ILE A 89 -2.98 9.65 24.73
C ILE A 89 -3.73 10.98 24.92
N GLY A 90 -3.02 12.07 25.25
CA GLY A 90 -3.61 13.40 25.38
C GLY A 90 -4.25 13.88 24.08
N PHE A 91 -3.56 13.69 22.95
CA PHE A 91 -4.10 14.00 21.62
C PHE A 91 -5.34 13.16 21.31
N ALA A 92 -5.30 11.85 21.58
CA ALA A 92 -6.45 10.97 21.40
C ALA A 92 -7.63 11.40 22.29
N LEU A 93 -7.38 11.79 23.55
CA LEU A 93 -8.39 12.29 24.47
C LEU A 93 -9.00 13.61 23.99
N VAL A 94 -8.17 14.54 23.50
CA VAL A 94 -8.63 15.80 22.90
C VAL A 94 -9.48 15.53 21.66
N MET A 95 -9.05 14.61 20.79
CA MET A 95 -9.84 14.17 19.63
C MET A 95 -11.17 13.55 20.06
N LEU A 96 -11.16 12.71 21.09
CA LEU A 96 -12.36 12.05 21.63
C LEU A 96 -13.34 13.07 22.23
N VAL A 97 -12.86 14.00 23.05
CA VAL A 97 -13.67 15.10 23.62
C VAL A 97 -14.18 16.01 22.51
N ARG A 98 -13.40 16.26 21.46
CA ARG A 98 -13.84 17.05 20.30
C ARG A 98 -14.88 16.29 19.45
N MET A 99 -14.79 14.97 19.39
CA MET A 99 -15.71 14.09 18.65
C MET A 99 -17.02 13.85 19.41
N PHE A 100 -17.00 13.74 20.75
CA PHE A 100 -18.15 13.34 21.57
C PHE A 100 -18.63 14.39 22.58
N GLY A 101 -17.91 15.51 22.75
CA GLY A 101 -18.27 16.57 23.70
C GLY A 101 -19.51 17.38 23.29
N PRO A 102 -20.09 18.21 24.19
CA PRO A 102 -21.30 19.00 23.99
C PRO A 102 -21.07 20.21 23.06
N GLY A 103 -20.67 19.90 21.84
CA GLY A 103 -20.23 20.77 20.75
C GLY A 103 -19.88 19.98 19.48
N ALA A 104 -19.93 18.63 19.53
CA ALA A 104 -19.85 17.68 18.43
C ALA A 104 -21.01 17.75 17.42
N GLY A 105 -21.88 18.75 17.55
CA GLY A 105 -22.75 19.15 16.46
C GLY A 105 -21.88 19.81 15.39
N PHE A 106 -21.33 18.98 14.50
CA PHE A 106 -20.82 19.30 13.16
C PHE A 106 -20.58 20.80 12.96
N ARG A 107 -19.66 21.39 13.74
CA ARG A 107 -19.19 22.75 13.46
C ARG A 107 -18.37 22.59 12.21
N ARG A 108 -19.06 22.64 11.07
CA ARG A 108 -18.51 23.00 9.77
C ARG A 108 -17.40 23.99 10.08
N PRO A 109 -16.14 23.73 9.70
CA PRO A 109 -15.13 24.77 9.78
C PRO A 109 -15.79 25.99 9.15
N ARG A 110 -15.94 27.07 9.93
CA ARG A 110 -16.49 28.31 9.42
C ARG A 110 -15.57 28.64 8.27
N LYS A 111 -16.04 28.39 7.04
CA LYS A 111 -15.34 28.71 5.80
C LYS A 111 -14.76 30.07 6.06
N THR A 112 -13.44 30.14 6.16
CA THR A 112 -12.74 31.41 6.04
C THR A 112 -13.33 32.05 4.79
N ALA A 113 -13.66 33.34 4.80
CA ALA A 113 -14.27 34.02 3.66
C ALA A 113 -13.43 33.94 2.36
N GLN A 114 -12.26 33.28 2.43
CA GLN A 114 -11.37 32.87 1.34
C GLN A 114 -11.78 31.57 0.62
N ASP A 115 -12.75 30.81 1.14
CA ASP A 115 -13.40 29.66 0.47
C ASP A 115 -14.71 30.09 -0.25
N ALA A 116 -14.87 31.39 -0.52
CA ALA A 116 -15.68 31.83 -1.63
C ALA A 116 -14.90 31.40 -2.89
N GLU A 117 -15.17 30.27 -3.53
CA GLU A 117 -16.33 30.02 -4.39
C GLU A 117 -16.40 28.50 -4.69
N GLU A 118 -16.76 27.68 -3.69
CA GLU A 118 -17.19 26.32 -4.02
C GLU A 118 -18.58 26.42 -4.63
N TRP A 119 -18.63 26.57 -5.95
CA TRP A 119 -19.87 26.59 -6.72
C TRP A 119 -20.69 25.35 -6.40
N GLN A 120 -21.97 25.54 -6.04
CA GLN A 120 -22.92 24.46 -5.81
C GLN A 120 -24.11 24.66 -6.76
N PRO A 121 -24.50 23.64 -7.53
CA PRO A 121 -25.68 23.73 -8.40
C PRO A 121 -26.95 23.90 -7.56
N ASP A 122 -27.99 24.48 -8.18
CA ASP A 122 -29.29 24.61 -7.53
C ASP A 122 -29.83 23.24 -7.11
N ARG A 123 -30.07 23.08 -5.81
CA ARG A 123 -30.45 21.80 -5.20
C ARG A 123 -31.85 21.37 -5.65
N ALA A 124 -32.78 22.31 -5.79
CA ALA A 124 -34.15 21.98 -6.19
C ALA A 124 -34.19 21.44 -7.62
N ALA A 125 -33.52 22.15 -8.55
CA ALA A 125 -33.41 21.68 -9.94
C ALA A 125 -32.64 20.35 -10.07
N THR A 126 -31.63 20.12 -9.22
CA THR A 126 -30.86 18.87 -9.24
C THR A 126 -31.70 17.68 -8.77
N LEU A 127 -32.48 17.85 -7.71
CA LEU A 127 -33.34 16.78 -7.18
C LEU A 127 -34.45 16.38 -8.17
N ALA A 128 -35.13 17.35 -8.77
CA ALA A 128 -36.15 17.07 -9.78
C ALA A 128 -35.60 16.28 -10.98
N LEU A 129 -34.37 16.59 -11.41
CA LEU A 129 -33.72 15.87 -12.49
C LEU A 129 -33.30 14.44 -12.11
N LEU A 130 -32.84 14.24 -10.86
CA LEU A 130 -32.53 12.90 -10.35
C LEU A 130 -33.79 12.03 -10.29
N GLU A 131 -34.91 12.59 -9.87
CA GLU A 131 -36.21 11.89 -9.86
C GLU A 131 -36.63 11.45 -11.28
N ASP A 132 -36.43 12.30 -12.29
CA ASP A 132 -36.70 11.96 -13.69
C ASP A 132 -35.77 10.85 -14.22
N ALA A 133 -34.49 10.87 -13.85
CA ALA A 133 -33.52 9.84 -14.20
C ALA A 133 -33.84 8.51 -13.49
N ASP A 134 -34.22 8.56 -12.21
CA ASP A 134 -34.62 7.40 -11.42
C ASP A 134 -35.90 6.75 -11.97
N ARG A 135 -36.85 7.54 -12.47
CA ARG A 135 -38.04 7.00 -13.16
C ARG A 135 -37.65 6.20 -14.41
N LEU A 136 -36.72 6.72 -15.22
CA LEU A 136 -36.23 6.00 -16.41
C LEU A 136 -35.43 4.74 -16.04
N ALA A 137 -34.64 4.80 -14.97
CA ALA A 137 -33.94 3.64 -14.44
C ALA A 137 -34.92 2.56 -13.93
N ALA A 138 -36.02 2.96 -13.29
CA ALA A 138 -37.08 2.05 -12.84
C ALA A 138 -37.81 1.35 -14.01
N GLU A 139 -37.87 1.99 -15.18
CA GLU A 139 -38.36 1.39 -16.44
C GLU A 139 -37.33 0.47 -17.12
N GLY A 140 -36.12 0.32 -16.55
CA GLY A 140 -35.02 -0.45 -17.12
C GLY A 140 -34.23 0.29 -18.21
N ARG A 141 -34.48 1.59 -18.42
CA ARG A 141 -33.89 2.43 -19.47
C ARG A 141 -32.63 3.13 -18.96
N PHE A 142 -31.63 2.34 -18.57
CA PHE A 142 -30.40 2.85 -17.95
C PHE A 142 -29.56 3.74 -18.88
N ASP A 143 -29.53 3.44 -20.18
CA ASP A 143 -28.81 4.25 -21.17
C ASP A 143 -29.36 5.67 -21.23
N GLU A 144 -30.69 5.79 -21.21
CA GLU A 144 -31.37 7.09 -21.27
C GLU A 144 -31.24 7.88 -19.97
N ALA A 145 -31.36 7.21 -18.82
CA ALA A 145 -31.12 7.82 -17.52
C ALA A 145 -29.69 8.39 -17.43
N THR A 146 -28.70 7.61 -17.85
CA THR A 146 -27.29 8.04 -17.87
C THR A 146 -27.08 9.18 -18.85
N HIS A 147 -27.67 9.11 -20.04
CA HIS A 147 -27.57 10.15 -21.05
C HIS A 147 -28.13 11.49 -20.56
N LEU A 148 -29.29 11.48 -19.90
CA LEU A 148 -29.89 12.69 -19.33
C LEU A 148 -29.03 13.30 -18.22
N LEU A 149 -28.47 12.47 -17.33
CA LEU A 149 -27.57 12.93 -16.26
C LEU A 149 -26.32 13.59 -16.82
N LEU A 150 -25.68 12.98 -17.81
CA LEU A 150 -24.46 13.50 -18.44
C LEU A 150 -24.73 14.78 -19.23
N LEU A 151 -25.79 14.81 -20.04
CA LEU A 151 -26.13 15.99 -20.83
C LEU A 151 -26.38 17.21 -19.94
N ARG A 152 -27.08 17.01 -18.81
CA ARG A 152 -27.34 18.08 -17.85
C ARG A 152 -26.08 18.51 -17.10
N SER A 153 -25.24 17.56 -16.65
CA SER A 153 -24.06 17.88 -15.86
C SER A 153 -23.05 18.68 -16.68
N VAL A 154 -22.83 18.33 -17.95
CA VAL A 154 -21.97 19.10 -18.85
C VAL A 154 -22.52 20.50 -19.11
N GLY A 155 -23.84 20.63 -19.35
CA GLY A 155 -24.46 21.95 -19.51
C GLY A 155 -24.29 22.84 -18.28
N HIS A 156 -24.50 22.28 -17.07
CA HIS A 156 -24.29 23.00 -15.81
C HIS A 156 -22.83 23.42 -15.59
N ILE A 157 -21.87 22.56 -15.95
CA ILE A 157 -20.44 22.90 -15.86
C ILE A 157 -20.09 23.99 -16.87
N ALA A 158 -20.60 23.91 -18.10
CA ALA A 158 -20.38 24.91 -19.15
C ALA A 158 -20.95 26.29 -18.77
N ASP A 159 -22.14 26.35 -18.18
CA ASP A 159 -22.74 27.60 -17.69
C ASP A 159 -21.94 28.21 -16.53
N ALA A 160 -21.39 27.38 -15.65
CA ALA A 160 -20.70 27.83 -14.44
C ALA A 160 -19.23 28.20 -14.68
N ARG A 161 -18.55 27.46 -15.57
CA ARG A 161 -17.11 27.55 -15.86
C ARG A 161 -16.90 27.31 -17.36
N PRO A 162 -17.18 28.32 -18.21
CA PRO A 162 -17.03 28.16 -19.66
C PRO A 162 -15.60 27.80 -20.07
N ASP A 163 -14.59 28.24 -19.31
CA ASP A 163 -13.18 27.96 -19.57
C ASP A 163 -12.74 26.52 -19.23
N TRP A 164 -13.60 25.71 -18.59
CA TRP A 164 -13.27 24.34 -18.20
C TRP A 164 -13.71 23.29 -19.23
N VAL A 165 -14.58 23.67 -20.16
CA VAL A 165 -15.14 22.76 -21.16
C VAL A 165 -14.55 23.14 -22.52
N ASP A 166 -13.34 22.67 -22.79
CA ASP A 166 -12.73 22.81 -24.13
C ASP A 166 -13.43 21.84 -25.10
N PRO A 167 -13.88 22.28 -26.28
CA PRO A 167 -14.44 21.38 -27.29
C PRO A 167 -13.44 20.27 -27.62
N SER A 168 -13.82 19.02 -27.39
CA SER A 168 -12.93 17.90 -27.69
C SER A 168 -12.77 17.74 -29.20
N SER A 169 -11.52 17.65 -29.66
CA SER A 169 -11.24 17.31 -31.05
C SER A 169 -11.71 15.91 -31.34
N THR A 170 -12.58 15.77 -32.34
CA THR A 170 -13.09 14.44 -32.71
C THR A 170 -12.02 13.64 -33.42
N ALA A 171 -12.10 12.30 -33.39
CA ALA A 171 -11.15 11.43 -34.09
C ALA A 171 -11.03 11.75 -35.59
N ARG A 172 -12.10 12.28 -36.20
CA ARG A 172 -12.12 12.75 -37.59
C ARG A 172 -11.29 14.02 -37.79
N GLU A 173 -11.35 14.96 -36.85
CA GLU A 173 -10.57 16.20 -36.90
C GLU A 173 -9.08 15.93 -36.63
N LEU A 174 -8.77 15.02 -35.71
CA LEU A 174 -7.39 14.59 -35.44
C LEU A 174 -6.77 13.87 -36.65
N ALA A 175 -7.55 13.07 -37.38
CA ALA A 175 -7.09 12.38 -38.59
C ALA A 175 -6.81 13.31 -39.79
N ALA A 176 -7.26 14.57 -39.72
CA ALA A 176 -7.03 15.58 -40.76
C ALA A 176 -5.83 16.50 -40.47
N LEU A 177 -5.13 16.31 -39.35
CA LEU A 177 -3.91 17.05 -39.00
C LEU A 177 -2.69 16.49 -39.76
N PRO A 178 -1.75 17.35 -40.22
CA PRO A 178 -0.60 16.98 -41.07
C PRO A 178 0.50 16.20 -40.33
#